data_AF-A0A958S307-F1
#
_entry.id   AF-A0A958S307-F1
#
_cell.length_a   1.000
_cell.length_b   1.000
_cell.length_c   1.000
_cell.angle_alpha   90.00
_cell.angle_beta   90.00
_cell.angle_gamma   90.00
#
_symmetry.space_group_name_H-M   'P 1'
#
loop_
_entity.id
_entity.type
_entity.pdbx_description
1 polymer ?
#
loop_
_entity_poly.entity_id
_entity_poly.type
_entity_poly.pdbx_seq_one_letter_code
_entity_poly.pdbx_strand_id
1 'polypeptide(L)'
;MSWDVAILKEKFDLNDQDYLPSPLGNRSEIVKELCALLPGLDFSDPSWGRYEGNGFSIEFSTGDDESVNTIMLHVRGGGDPMPVITLILLEQKWEAMDCSTGEFMDCKNMDDTSWVEFQKFRDKIIDRG
;
A
#
# COMPACT_ATOMS: atom_id res chain seq x y z
N MET A 1 12.26 8.34 12.36
CA MET A 1 10.93 7.74 12.65
C MET A 1 10.33 7.33 11.31
N SER A 2 9.74 6.13 11.21
CA SER A 2 8.86 5.77 10.10
C SER A 2 7.41 6.04 10.48
N TRP A 3 6.57 6.23 9.47
CA TRP A 3 5.13 6.11 9.60
C TRP A 3 4.74 4.74 9.04
N ASP A 4 4.07 3.92 9.85
CA ASP A 4 3.76 2.54 9.51
C ASP A 4 2.27 2.40 9.18
N VAL A 5 1.96 1.77 8.05
CA VAL A 5 0.60 1.58 7.55
C VAL A 5 0.38 0.11 7.22
N ALA A 6 -0.69 -0.48 7.74
CA ALA A 6 -1.06 -1.86 7.45
C ALA A 6 -2.08 -1.92 6.31
N ILE A 7 -1.80 -2.71 5.28
CA ILE A 7 -2.72 -3.00 4.17
C ILE A 7 -3.41 -4.32 4.42
N LEU A 8 -4.74 -4.30 4.33
CA LEU A 8 -5.65 -5.36 4.72
C LEU A 8 -6.69 -5.59 3.63
N LYS A 9 -7.25 -6.80 3.55
CA LYS A 9 -8.25 -7.11 2.52
C LYS A 9 -9.54 -6.32 2.70
N GLU A 10 -9.92 -6.08 3.94
CA GLU A 10 -11.17 -5.42 4.32
C GLU A 10 -11.03 -4.72 5.69
N LYS A 11 -11.98 -3.84 5.99
CA LYS A 11 -12.09 -3.22 7.31
C LYS A 11 -12.60 -4.24 8.31
N PHE A 12 -12.09 -4.18 9.53
CA PHE A 12 -12.54 -5.02 10.61
C PHE A 12 -12.77 -4.22 11.89
N ASP A 13 -13.57 -4.78 12.79
CA ASP A 13 -13.76 -4.21 14.11
C ASP A 13 -12.58 -4.62 15.00
N LEU A 14 -11.82 -3.64 15.49
CA LEU A 14 -10.70 -3.89 16.41
C LEU A 14 -11.13 -4.54 17.72
N ASN A 15 -12.42 -4.49 18.06
CA ASN A 15 -12.98 -5.14 19.24
C ASN A 15 -13.34 -6.60 19.01
N ASP A 16 -13.32 -7.08 17.76
CA ASP A 16 -13.56 -8.47 17.42
C ASP A 16 -12.26 -9.27 17.57
N GLN A 17 -12.13 -9.95 18.71
CA GLN A 17 -10.94 -10.76 19.02
C GLN A 17 -10.86 -12.07 18.22
N ASP A 18 -11.98 -12.49 17.62
CA ASP A 18 -12.05 -13.70 16.81
C ASP A 18 -11.90 -13.39 15.32
N TYR A 19 -11.67 -12.13 14.95
CA TYR A 19 -11.48 -11.72 13.58
C TYR A 19 -10.20 -12.34 12.99
N LEU A 20 -10.38 -13.12 11.93
CA LEU A 20 -9.31 -13.65 11.11
C LEU A 20 -9.30 -12.89 9.78
N PRO A 21 -8.25 -12.10 9.48
CA PRO A 21 -8.19 -11.36 8.24
C PRO A 21 -8.21 -12.31 7.05
N SER A 22 -9.11 -12.04 6.11
CA SER A 22 -9.10 -12.69 4.80
C SER A 22 -7.74 -12.47 4.15
N PRO A 23 -7.09 -13.51 3.59
CA PRO A 23 -5.80 -13.34 2.93
C PRO A 23 -5.94 -12.38 1.75
N LEU A 24 -4.93 -11.52 1.57
CA LEU A 24 -4.80 -10.65 0.41
C LEU A 24 -4.63 -11.49 -0.87
N GLY A 25 -3.90 -12.60 -0.76
CA GLY A 25 -3.60 -13.51 -1.86
C GLY A 25 -2.24 -14.20 -1.69
N ASN A 26 -1.76 -14.84 -2.77
CA ASN A 26 -0.43 -15.42 -2.82
C ASN A 26 0.64 -14.32 -2.98
N ARG A 27 1.74 -14.41 -2.24
CA ARG A 27 2.83 -13.43 -2.29
C ARG A 27 3.34 -13.18 -3.70
N SER A 28 3.51 -14.22 -4.51
CA SER A 28 4.05 -14.08 -5.87
C SER A 28 3.09 -13.32 -6.79
N GLU A 29 1.78 -13.52 -6.64
CA GLU A 29 0.75 -12.81 -7.39
C GLU A 29 0.66 -11.36 -6.96
N ILE A 30 0.63 -11.12 -5.65
CA ILE A 30 0.63 -9.78 -5.05
C ILE A 30 1.85 -8.98 -5.50
N VAL A 31 3.06 -9.55 -5.37
CA VAL A 31 4.30 -8.87 -5.77
C VAL A 31 4.26 -8.54 -7.26
N LYS A 32 3.81 -9.48 -8.10
CA LYS A 32 3.67 -9.25 -9.54
C LYS A 32 2.71 -8.11 -9.84
N GLU A 33 1.56 -8.06 -9.19
CA GLU A 33 0.57 -7.00 -9.38
C GLU A 33 1.06 -5.64 -8.86
N LEU A 34 1.72 -5.62 -7.70
CA LEU A 34 2.32 -4.40 -7.15
C LEU A 34 3.43 -3.86 -8.05
N CYS A 35 4.31 -4.71 -8.57
CA CYS A 35 5.37 -4.30 -9.51
C CYS A 35 4.79 -3.82 -10.85
N ALA A 36 3.67 -4.40 -11.31
CA ALA A 36 2.98 -3.93 -12.49
C ALA A 36 2.31 -2.57 -12.26
N LEU A 37 1.81 -2.32 -11.05
CA LEU A 37 1.14 -1.08 -10.68
C LEU A 37 2.12 0.06 -10.38
N LEU A 38 3.29 -0.26 -9.81
CA LEU A 38 4.30 0.69 -9.40
C LEU A 38 5.63 0.45 -10.15
N PRO A 39 5.75 0.98 -11.39
CA PRO A 39 7.02 1.14 -12.06
C PRO A 39 8.10 1.69 -11.13
N GLY A 40 9.13 0.89 -10.86
CA GLY A 40 10.23 1.23 -9.95
C GLY A 40 10.13 0.61 -8.55
N LEU A 41 9.09 -0.17 -8.27
CA LEU A 41 9.05 -1.03 -7.09
C LEU A 41 10.03 -2.20 -7.26
N ASP A 42 10.99 -2.30 -6.36
CA ASP A 42 11.99 -3.37 -6.33
C ASP A 42 11.61 -4.42 -5.29
N PHE A 43 11.35 -5.65 -5.74
CA PHE A 43 11.11 -6.84 -4.92
C PHE A 43 12.18 -7.91 -5.18
N SER A 44 13.44 -7.50 -5.34
CA SER A 44 14.58 -8.42 -5.45
C SER A 44 14.71 -9.35 -4.24
N ASP A 45 14.26 -8.87 -3.06
CA ASP A 45 13.95 -9.71 -1.91
C ASP A 45 12.44 -10.06 -1.92
N PRO A 46 12.06 -11.34 -2.06
CA PRO A 46 10.66 -11.74 -2.18
C PRO A 46 9.75 -11.35 -1.02
N SER A 47 10.29 -11.18 0.21
CA SER A 47 9.49 -10.78 1.37
C SER A 47 9.56 -9.29 1.68
N TRP A 48 10.42 -8.54 0.96
CA TRP A 48 10.70 -7.14 1.22
C TRP A 48 10.84 -6.31 -0.05
N GLY A 49 9.82 -5.50 -0.34
CA GLY A 49 9.81 -4.56 -1.45
C GLY A 49 10.29 -3.17 -1.05
N ARG A 50 10.83 -2.42 -2.00
CA ARG A 50 11.21 -1.02 -1.80
C ARG A 50 10.81 -0.16 -2.98
N TYR A 51 10.15 0.95 -2.69
CA TYR A 51 9.75 1.96 -3.66
C TYR A 51 10.33 3.32 -3.27
N GLU A 52 10.96 4.00 -4.22
CA GLU A 52 11.53 5.32 -4.03
C GLU A 52 10.66 6.37 -4.72
N GLY A 53 10.07 7.25 -3.92
CA GLY A 53 9.27 8.38 -4.35
C GLY A 53 10.04 9.70 -4.30
N ASN A 54 9.36 10.80 -4.64
CA ASN A 54 9.98 12.11 -4.57
C ASN A 54 10.04 12.61 -3.12
N GLY A 55 11.18 12.40 -2.45
CA GLY A 55 11.39 12.83 -1.06
C GLY A 55 10.79 11.89 -0.01
N PHE A 56 10.34 10.71 -0.42
CA PHE A 56 9.87 9.64 0.46
C PHE A 56 10.31 8.27 -0.08
N SER A 57 10.35 7.28 0.79
CA SER A 57 10.54 5.87 0.44
C SER A 57 9.49 5.03 1.14
N ILE A 58 9.03 3.96 0.50
CA ILE A 58 8.08 3.00 1.08
C ILE A 58 8.72 1.62 1.02
N GLU A 59 8.83 0.96 2.17
CA GLU A 59 9.23 -0.44 2.26
C GLU A 59 7.98 -1.31 2.45
N PHE A 60 7.87 -2.39 1.68
CA PHE A 60 6.72 -3.28 1.65
C PHE A 60 7.10 -4.63 2.26
N SER A 61 6.65 -4.91 3.47
CA SER A 61 6.87 -6.20 4.12
C SER A 61 5.65 -7.09 3.93
N THR A 62 5.82 -8.19 3.18
CA THR A 62 4.75 -9.18 2.92
C THR A 62 4.83 -10.38 3.87
N GLY A 63 5.88 -10.47 4.68
CA GLY A 63 6.19 -11.64 5.50
C GLY A 63 6.72 -12.83 4.70
N ASP A 64 7.05 -13.89 5.44
CA ASP A 64 7.71 -15.08 4.90
C ASP A 64 6.74 -16.14 4.38
N ASP A 65 5.46 -16.06 4.75
CA ASP A 65 4.41 -16.97 4.31
C ASP A 65 4.05 -16.77 2.83
N GLU A 66 3.64 -17.86 2.19
CA GLU A 66 3.17 -17.82 0.81
C GLU A 66 1.79 -17.13 0.70
N SER A 67 0.93 -17.30 1.71
CA SER A 67 -0.36 -16.60 1.82
C SER A 67 -0.15 -15.32 2.62
N VAL A 68 -0.31 -14.17 1.99
CA VAL A 68 -0.13 -12.86 2.64
C VAL A 68 -1.46 -12.41 3.21
N ASN A 69 -1.52 -12.21 4.53
CA ASN A 69 -2.72 -11.69 5.19
C ASN A 69 -2.70 -10.16 5.33
N THR A 70 -1.50 -9.61 5.49
CA THR A 70 -1.26 -8.17 5.71
C THR A 70 0.04 -7.78 5.03
N ILE A 71 0.07 -6.60 4.41
CA ILE A 71 1.33 -5.97 3.98
C ILE A 71 1.60 -4.80 4.92
N MET A 72 2.77 -4.77 5.54
CA MET A 72 3.20 -3.62 6.33
C MET A 72 3.99 -2.66 5.45
N LEU A 73 3.54 -1.42 5.38
CA LEU A 73 4.24 -0.33 4.71
C LEU A 73 5.03 0.45 5.75
N HIS A 74 6.33 0.60 5.52
CA HIS A 74 7.18 1.50 6.30
C HIS A 74 7.52 2.73 5.46
N VAL A 75 6.83 3.82 5.74
CA VAL A 75 7.03 5.09 5.03
C VAL A 75 8.09 5.92 5.76
N ARG A 76 9.05 6.43 4.99
CA ARG A 76 10.12 7.31 5.48
C ARG A 76 10.26 8.52 4.57
N GLY A 77 10.75 9.62 5.13
CA GLY A 77 10.97 10.88 4.39
C GLY A 77 9.92 11.94 4.71
N GLY A 78 9.93 13.02 3.93
CA GLY A 78 9.04 14.18 4.11
C GLY A 78 8.20 14.52 2.87
N GLY A 79 8.28 13.70 1.82
CA GLY A 79 7.38 13.77 0.66
C GLY A 79 6.00 13.18 0.96
N ASP A 80 5.13 13.19 -0.05
CA ASP A 80 3.76 12.70 0.07
C ASP A 80 3.62 11.25 -0.46
N PRO A 81 3.47 10.24 0.43
CA PRO A 81 3.28 8.85 0.06
C PRO A 81 1.82 8.51 -0.32
N MET A 82 0.87 9.40 -0.01
CA MET A 82 -0.57 9.11 -0.11
C MET A 82 -1.01 8.72 -1.53
N PRO A 83 -0.51 9.37 -2.60
CA PRO A 83 -0.87 8.96 -3.96
C PRO A 83 -0.47 7.52 -4.27
N VAL A 84 0.66 7.02 -3.75
CA VAL A 84 1.08 5.62 -3.97
C VAL A 84 0.16 4.67 -3.20
N ILE A 85 -0.08 4.95 -1.92
CA ILE A 85 -0.92 4.10 -1.06
C ILE A 85 -2.33 4.02 -1.65
N THR A 86 -2.93 5.16 -2.00
CA THR A 86 -4.28 5.20 -2.57
C THR A 86 -4.38 4.47 -3.90
N LEU A 87 -3.35 4.52 -4.75
CA LEU A 87 -3.32 3.77 -6.01
C LEU A 87 -3.45 2.27 -5.77
N ILE A 88 -2.69 1.73 -4.82
CA ILE A 88 -2.75 0.31 -4.45
C ILE A 88 -4.15 -0.04 -3.95
N LEU A 89 -4.68 0.76 -3.01
CA LEU A 89 -5.98 0.49 -2.39
C LEU A 89 -7.12 0.49 -3.42
N LEU A 90 -7.12 1.42 -4.37
CA LEU A 90 -8.16 1.53 -5.39
C LEU A 90 -8.12 0.38 -6.40
N GLU A 91 -6.93 0.04 -6.91
CA GLU A 91 -6.77 -1.02 -7.91
C GLU A 91 -7.02 -2.41 -7.29
N GLN A 92 -6.52 -2.63 -6.08
CA GLN A 92 -6.63 -3.93 -5.40
C GLN A 92 -7.92 -4.09 -4.57
N LYS A 93 -8.66 -2.99 -4.38
CA LYS A 93 -9.84 -2.92 -3.48
C LYS A 93 -9.50 -3.36 -2.07
N TRP A 94 -8.34 -2.94 -1.59
CA TRP A 94 -7.86 -3.19 -0.24
C TRP A 94 -8.15 -1.98 0.65
N GLU A 95 -7.90 -2.15 1.93
CA GLU A 95 -8.06 -1.11 2.95
C GLU A 95 -6.71 -0.86 3.64
N ALA A 96 -6.46 0.38 4.06
CA ALA A 96 -5.26 0.75 4.81
C ALA A 96 -5.64 1.18 6.22
N MET A 97 -4.82 0.80 7.19
CA MET A 97 -4.93 1.21 8.58
C MET A 97 -3.64 1.90 9.02
N ASP A 98 -3.76 3.09 9.58
CA ASP A 98 -2.65 3.80 10.18
C ASP A 98 -2.32 3.15 11.54
N CYS A 99 -1.13 2.57 11.67
CA CYS A 99 -0.73 1.87 12.89
C CYS A 99 -0.48 2.82 14.08
N SER A 100 -0.34 4.12 13.84
CA SER A 100 -0.15 5.13 14.90
C SER A 100 -1.45 5.56 15.56
N THR A 101 -2.55 5.59 14.81
CA THR A 101 -3.89 5.94 15.32
C THR A 101 -4.78 4.71 15.53
N GLY A 102 -4.50 3.61 14.83
CA GLY A 102 -5.37 2.44 14.74
C GLY A 102 -6.59 2.68 13.84
N GLU A 103 -6.63 3.77 13.07
CA GLU A 103 -7.79 4.12 12.25
C GLU A 103 -7.61 3.69 10.80
N PHE A 104 -8.69 3.24 10.16
CA PHE A 104 -8.71 2.98 8.73
C PHE A 104 -8.69 4.30 7.96
N MET A 105 -7.81 4.37 6.97
CA MET A 105 -7.67 5.52 6.10
C MET A 105 -8.87 5.63 5.16
N ASP A 106 -9.46 6.82 5.05
CA ASP A 106 -10.54 7.07 4.10
C ASP A 106 -9.98 7.56 2.76
N CYS A 107 -9.48 6.62 1.97
CA CYS A 107 -8.94 6.91 0.64
C CYS A 107 -10.01 6.93 -0.47
N LYS A 108 -11.29 6.64 -0.14
CA LYS A 108 -12.39 6.58 -1.13
C LYS A 108 -13.11 7.92 -1.30
N ASN A 109 -12.95 8.83 -0.35
CA ASN A 109 -13.50 10.19 -0.38
C ASN A 109 -12.46 11.23 -0.84
N MET A 110 -11.68 10.92 -1.87
CA MET A 110 -10.85 11.93 -2.53
C MET A 110 -11.77 12.90 -3.28
N ASP A 111 -11.63 14.20 -2.99
CA ASP A 111 -12.35 15.24 -3.75
C ASP A 111 -11.85 15.31 -5.21
N ASP A 112 -12.64 15.95 -6.09
CA ASP A 112 -12.33 16.05 -7.52
C ASP A 112 -10.93 16.67 -7.79
N THR A 113 -10.45 17.53 -6.89
CA THR A 113 -9.12 18.16 -7.00
C THR A 113 -8.00 17.16 -6.68
N SER A 114 -8.16 16.39 -5.60
CA SER A 114 -7.24 15.32 -5.22
C SER A 114 -7.20 14.21 -6.26
N TRP A 115 -8.32 13.92 -6.92
CA TRP A 115 -8.39 12.95 -8.00
C TRP A 115 -7.58 13.38 -9.24
N VAL A 116 -7.65 14.66 -9.65
CA VAL A 116 -6.87 15.15 -10.80
C VAL A 116 -5.37 15.13 -10.51
N GLU A 117 -4.94 15.52 -9.32
CA GLU A 117 -3.52 15.46 -8.94
C GLU A 117 -3.04 14.01 -8.81
N PHE A 118 -3.88 13.12 -8.28
CA PHE A 118 -3.61 11.68 -8.27
C PHE A 118 -3.50 11.10 -9.68
N GLN A 119 -4.39 11.46 -10.61
CA GLN A 119 -4.32 11.03 -12.01
C GLN A 119 -3.00 11.46 -12.64
N LYS A 120 -2.58 12.72 -12.46
CA LYS A 120 -1.28 13.20 -12.95
C LYS A 120 -0.11 12.41 -12.35
N PHE A 121 -0.17 12.12 -11.04
CA PHE A 121 0.85 11.33 -10.36
C PHE A 121 0.92 9.89 -10.92
N ARG A 122 -0.24 9.22 -11.02
CA ARG A 122 -0.36 7.89 -11.60
C ARG A 122 0.16 7.86 -13.03
N ASP A 123 -0.27 8.80 -13.87
CA ASP A 123 0.14 8.86 -15.27
C ASP A 123 1.64 9.11 -15.39
N LYS A 124 2.24 9.92 -14.49
CA LYS A 124 3.69 10.12 -14.42
C LYS A 124 4.47 8.86 -14.01
N ILE A 125 3.89 8.02 -13.16
CA ILE A 125 4.50 6.73 -12.79
C ILE A 125 4.42 5.77 -13.98
N ILE A 126 3.25 5.68 -14.63
CA ILE A 126 3.01 4.77 -15.76
C ILE A 126 3.89 5.15 -16.97
N ASP A 127 4.07 6.45 -17.25
CA ASP A 127 4.89 6.95 -18.39
C ASP A 127 6.40 6.78 -18.17
N ARG A 128 6.84 6.37 -16.97
CA ARG A 128 8.25 6.09 -16.66
C ARG A 128 8.64 4.60 -16.78
N GLY A 129 7.77 3.77 -17.34
CA GLY A 129 8.00 2.35 -17.63
C GLY A 129 8.72 2.08 -18.94
#